data_AF-A0A3D5NMF9-F1
#
_entry.id   AF-A0A3D5NMF9-F1
#
_cell.length_a   1.000
_cell.length_b   1.000
_cell.length_c   1.000
_cell.angle_alpha   90.00
_cell.angle_beta   90.00
_cell.angle_gamma   90.00
#
_symmetry.space_group_name_H-M   'P 1'
#
loop_
_entity.id
_entity.type
_entity.pdbx_description
1 polymer ?
#
loop_
_entity_poly.entity_id
_entity_poly.type
_entity_poly.pdbx_seq_one_letter_code
_entity_poly.pdbx_strand_id
1 'polypeptide(L)'
;MSNKSFLSYLVVVLTFIATLVGIFYAFGGERFIVENIYGESIELYGDGIYQYNSVLKAMGNKGTDMVMLIVAFLFALFTVLREKSSLYRLLQIGTLTALFYYSSCLVFGVTFNSLFPVYVMLFSSSLFLLISLLSEWIKESSISEKAYGRNFRGTALFII
;
A
#
# COMPACT_ATOMS: atom_id res chain seq x y z
N MET A 1 -6.64 20.53 -9.74
CA MET A 1 -6.73 19.10 -9.35
C MET A 1 -7.42 19.02 -8.00
N SER A 2 -8.33 18.06 -7.77
CA SER A 2 -8.84 17.80 -6.41
C SER A 2 -7.69 17.33 -5.51
N ASN A 3 -7.71 17.72 -4.23
CA ASN A 3 -6.68 17.30 -3.26
C ASN A 3 -6.51 15.77 -3.23
N LYS A 4 -7.60 15.01 -3.43
CA LYS A 4 -7.58 13.54 -3.49
C LYS A 4 -6.82 13.02 -4.70
N SER A 5 -7.04 13.60 -5.88
CA SER A 5 -6.34 13.21 -7.10
C SER A 5 -4.83 13.47 -6.98
N PHE A 6 -4.45 14.60 -6.38
CA PHE A 6 -3.04 14.90 -6.10
C PHE A 6 -2.42 13.83 -5.18
N LEU A 7 -3.08 13.50 -4.06
CA LEU A 7 -2.62 12.42 -3.17
C LEU A 7 -2.53 11.07 -3.89
N SER A 8 -3.49 10.72 -4.75
CA SER A 8 -3.46 9.47 -5.52
C SER A 8 -2.22 9.38 -6.40
N TYR A 9 -1.90 10.43 -7.16
CA TYR A 9 -0.70 10.43 -8.00
C TYR A 9 0.58 10.44 -7.16
N LEU A 10 0.59 11.16 -6.04
CA LEU A 10 1.73 11.17 -5.13
C LEU A 10 2.01 9.77 -4.55
N VAL A 11 0.98 9.04 -4.12
CA VAL A 11 1.11 7.65 -3.65
C VAL A 11 1.72 6.77 -4.73
N VAL A 12 1.23 6.85 -5.98
CA VAL A 12 1.78 6.07 -7.11
C VAL A 12 3.26 6.39 -7.31
N VAL A 13 3.62 7.66 -7.42
CA VAL A 13 5.02 8.08 -7.64
C VAL A 13 5.93 7.60 -6.51
N LEU A 14 5.52 7.78 -5.26
CA LEU A 14 6.30 7.34 -4.10
C LEU A 14 6.45 5.82 -4.05
N THR A 15 5.40 5.04 -4.38
CA THR A 15 5.51 3.58 -4.48
C THR A 15 6.47 3.17 -5.58
N PHE A 16 6.43 3.81 -6.75
CA PHE A 16 7.37 3.53 -7.83
C PHE A 16 8.81 3.80 -7.42
N ILE A 17 9.07 4.93 -6.75
CA ILE A 17 10.41 5.24 -6.24
C ILE A 17 10.86 4.17 -5.23
N ALA A 18 10.02 3.86 -4.23
CA ALA A 18 10.36 2.88 -3.19
C ALA A 18 10.67 1.50 -3.77
N THR A 19 9.84 1.03 -4.70
CA THR A 19 9.95 -0.32 -5.28
C THR A 19 11.05 -0.42 -6.34
N LEU A 20 11.21 0.56 -7.24
CA LEU A 20 12.26 0.53 -8.25
C LEU A 20 13.64 0.61 -7.60
N VAL A 21 13.83 1.47 -6.61
CA VAL A 21 15.08 1.52 -5.85
C VAL A 21 15.23 0.24 -5.01
N GLY A 22 14.17 -0.27 -4.40
CA GLY A 22 14.16 -1.57 -3.70
C GLY A 22 14.68 -2.74 -4.52
N ILE A 23 14.24 -2.84 -5.77
CA ILE A 23 14.58 -3.93 -6.69
C ILE A 23 15.96 -3.74 -7.32
N PHE A 24 16.22 -2.55 -7.88
CA PHE A 24 17.34 -2.33 -8.80
C PHE A 24 18.55 -1.62 -8.18
N TYR A 25 18.41 -0.95 -7.03
CA TYR A 25 19.55 -0.28 -6.42
C TYR A 25 20.52 -1.31 -5.84
N ALA A 26 21.69 -1.39 -6.46
CA ALA A 26 22.79 -2.26 -6.11
C ALA A 26 24.10 -1.48 -6.26
N PHE A 27 25.07 -1.74 -5.39
CA PHE A 27 26.42 -1.17 -5.47
C PHE A 27 27.49 -2.26 -5.52
N GLY A 28 27.09 -3.52 -5.68
CA GLY A 28 28.00 -4.67 -5.84
C GLY A 28 28.59 -5.16 -4.53
N GLY A 29 27.86 -5.00 -3.42
CA GLY A 29 28.28 -5.51 -2.12
C GLY A 29 28.21 -7.04 -2.02
N GLU A 30 29.01 -7.62 -1.13
CA GLU A 30 28.98 -9.05 -0.81
C GLU A 30 28.28 -9.29 0.53
N ARG A 31 27.72 -10.49 0.67
CA ARG A 31 27.09 -10.93 1.92
C ARG A 31 28.14 -11.02 3.02
N PHE A 32 27.75 -10.63 4.24
CA PHE A 32 28.63 -10.68 5.40
C PHE A 32 27.88 -11.14 6.64
N ILE A 33 28.59 -11.73 7.59
CA ILE A 33 28.02 -12.31 8.81
C ILE A 33 28.19 -11.32 9.96
N VAL A 34 27.13 -11.15 10.75
CA VAL A 34 27.13 -10.34 11.98
C VAL A 34 26.47 -11.14 13.11
N GLU A 35 26.99 -11.00 14.32
CA GLU A 35 26.38 -11.54 15.53
C GLU A 35 25.28 -10.60 16.02
N ASN A 36 24.07 -11.11 16.26
CA ASN A 36 22.96 -10.32 16.76
C ASN A 36 23.04 -10.11 18.28
N ILE A 37 22.08 -9.35 18.84
CA ILE A 37 22.00 -9.09 20.29
C ILE A 37 21.74 -10.35 21.15
N TYR A 38 21.41 -11.47 20.52
CA TYR A 38 21.16 -12.76 21.16
C TYR A 38 22.35 -13.74 21.01
N GLY A 39 23.46 -13.31 20.40
CA GLY A 39 24.63 -14.15 20.16
C GLY A 39 24.53 -15.08 18.95
N GLU A 40 23.51 -14.88 18.09
CA GLU A 40 23.32 -15.69 16.90
C GLU A 40 24.00 -15.05 15.69
N SER A 41 24.70 -15.87 14.90
CA SER A 41 25.28 -15.44 13.63
C SER A 41 24.21 -15.33 12.54
N ILE A 42 24.02 -14.13 11.98
CA ILE A 42 23.08 -13.86 10.89
C ILE A 42 23.87 -13.41 9.65
N GLU A 43 23.58 -14.01 8.51
CA GLU A 43 24.06 -13.56 7.21
C GLU A 43 23.22 -12.38 6.70
N LEU A 44 23.86 -11.24 6.48
CA LEU A 44 23.27 -10.03 5.91
C LEU A 44 23.43 -10.01 4.39
N TYR A 45 22.47 -9.38 3.71
CA TYR A 45 22.40 -9.35 2.25
C TYR A 45 23.56 -8.58 1.61
N GLY A 46 24.08 -7.56 2.28
CA GLY A 46 25.33 -6.90 1.92
C GLY A 46 25.28 -5.90 0.76
N ASP A 47 24.19 -5.87 0.00
CA ASP A 47 24.08 -5.04 -1.21
C ASP A 47 22.79 -4.19 -1.27
N GLY A 48 22.89 -3.05 -1.94
CA GLY A 48 21.75 -2.20 -2.24
C GLY A 48 21.06 -1.58 -1.02
N ILE A 49 19.77 -1.23 -1.20
CA ILE A 49 19.02 -0.53 -0.15
C ILE A 49 18.70 -1.44 1.06
N TYR A 50 18.70 -2.76 0.85
CA TYR A 50 18.45 -3.78 1.87
C TYR A 50 19.73 -4.43 2.41
N GLN A 51 20.91 -3.81 2.22
CA GLN A 51 22.21 -4.35 2.62
C GLN A 51 22.27 -4.83 4.09
N TYR A 52 21.62 -4.13 5.00
CA TYR A 52 21.60 -4.43 6.44
C TYR A 52 20.42 -5.31 6.87
N ASN A 53 19.70 -5.91 5.92
CA ASN A 53 18.72 -6.94 6.22
C ASN A 53 19.35 -8.32 6.09
N SER A 54 18.85 -9.28 6.86
CA SER A 54 19.18 -10.69 6.63
C SER A 54 18.81 -11.10 5.21
N VAL A 55 19.51 -12.09 4.65
CA VAL A 55 19.26 -12.55 3.28
C VAL A 55 17.77 -12.86 3.04
N LEU A 56 17.13 -13.56 3.98
CA LEU A 56 15.69 -13.88 3.89
C LEU A 56 14.82 -12.62 3.84
N LYS A 57 15.10 -11.64 4.69
CA LYS A 57 14.31 -10.40 4.77
C LYS A 57 14.54 -9.50 3.55
N ALA A 58 15.78 -9.39 3.08
CA ALA A 58 16.10 -8.63 1.87
C ALA A 58 15.41 -9.22 0.64
N MET A 59 15.47 -10.53 0.46
CA MET A 59 14.79 -11.22 -0.65
C MET A 59 13.27 -11.10 -0.55
N GLY A 60 12.71 -11.24 0.67
CA GLY A 60 11.29 -11.02 0.93
C GLY A 60 10.82 -9.61 0.58
N ASN A 61 11.61 -8.59 0.94
CA ASN A 61 11.33 -7.20 0.59
C ASN A 61 11.39 -6.97 -0.92
N LYS A 62 12.44 -7.45 -1.60
CA LYS A 62 12.54 -7.34 -3.08
C LYS A 62 11.38 -8.02 -3.81
N GLY A 63 10.97 -9.21 -3.35
CA GLY A 63 9.79 -9.90 -3.89
C GLY A 63 8.50 -9.11 -3.65
N THR A 64 8.35 -8.52 -2.46
CA THR A 64 7.21 -7.65 -2.13
C THR A 64 7.19 -6.41 -3.02
N ASP A 65 8.35 -5.79 -3.26
CA ASP A 65 8.46 -4.61 -4.12
C ASP A 65 7.99 -4.89 -5.55
N MET A 66 8.32 -6.07 -6.11
CA MET A 66 7.84 -6.48 -7.43
C MET A 66 6.31 -6.59 -7.48
N VAL A 67 5.69 -7.18 -6.46
CA VAL A 67 4.23 -7.28 -6.40
C VAL A 67 3.61 -5.89 -6.23
N MET A 68 4.19 -5.04 -5.40
CA MET A 68 3.66 -3.71 -5.12
C MET A 68 3.76 -2.75 -6.31
N LEU A 69 4.70 -2.94 -7.23
CA LEU A 69 4.67 -2.25 -8.53
C LEU A 69 3.38 -2.53 -9.31
N ILE A 70 2.97 -3.81 -9.35
CA ILE A 70 1.73 -4.22 -10.02
C ILE A 70 0.52 -3.63 -9.29
N VAL A 71 0.50 -3.70 -7.96
CA VAL A 71 -0.59 -3.12 -7.14
C VAL A 71 -0.69 -1.61 -7.34
N ALA A 72 0.44 -0.89 -7.42
CA ALA A 72 0.46 0.54 -7.68
C ALA A 72 -0.11 0.89 -9.07
N PHE A 73 0.19 0.09 -10.08
CA PHE A 73 -0.41 0.25 -11.42
C PHE A 73 -1.93 0.00 -11.40
N LEU A 74 -2.39 -1.06 -10.72
CA LEU A 74 -3.81 -1.34 -10.56
C LEU A 74 -4.52 -0.21 -9.80
N PHE A 75 -3.92 0.31 -8.75
CA PHE A 75 -4.43 1.46 -8.00
C PHE A 75 -4.57 2.70 -8.90
N ALA A 76 -3.57 2.99 -9.73
CA ALA A 76 -3.62 4.09 -10.70
C ALA A 76 -4.75 3.89 -11.72
N LEU A 77 -4.90 2.68 -12.26
CA LEU A 77 -5.97 2.31 -13.18
C LEU A 77 -7.36 2.49 -12.55
N PHE A 78 -7.58 1.96 -11.36
CA PHE A 78 -8.88 2.08 -10.67
C PHE A 78 -9.18 3.51 -10.24
N THR A 79 -8.15 4.33 -9.97
CA THR A 79 -8.31 5.76 -9.72
C THR A 79 -8.90 6.49 -10.94
N VAL A 80 -8.46 6.16 -12.15
CA VAL A 80 -9.00 6.73 -13.40
C VAL A 80 -10.42 6.20 -13.70
N LEU A 81 -10.68 4.92 -13.40
CA LEU A 81 -11.96 4.27 -13.70
C LEU A 81 -13.03 4.47 -12.62
N ARG A 82 -12.72 5.15 -11.50
CA ARG A 82 -13.59 5.26 -10.31
C ARG A 82 -15.00 5.80 -10.59
N GLU A 83 -15.13 6.71 -11.55
CA GLU A 83 -16.40 7.34 -11.90
C GLU A 83 -17.33 6.41 -12.69
N LYS A 84 -16.80 5.33 -13.28
CA LYS A 84 -17.57 4.43 -14.14
C LYS A 84 -18.45 3.45 -13.35
N SER A 85 -18.06 3.08 -12.13
CA SER A 85 -18.79 2.08 -11.33
C SER A 85 -18.37 2.12 -9.86
N SER A 86 -19.31 1.79 -8.97
CA SER A 86 -19.04 1.59 -7.53
C SER A 86 -18.03 0.47 -7.26
N LEU A 87 -17.96 -0.55 -8.13
CA LEU A 87 -16.97 -1.61 -8.05
C LEU A 87 -15.54 -1.06 -8.17
N TYR A 88 -15.29 -0.14 -9.11
CA TYR A 88 -13.96 0.45 -9.28
C TYR A 88 -13.56 1.32 -8.09
N ARG A 89 -14.51 1.96 -7.42
CA ARG A 89 -14.24 2.68 -6.16
C ARG A 89 -13.83 1.73 -5.04
N LEU A 90 -14.52 0.58 -4.92
CA LEU A 90 -14.17 -0.44 -3.95
C LEU A 90 -12.78 -1.04 -4.23
N LEU A 91 -12.48 -1.34 -5.50
CA LEU A 91 -11.15 -1.84 -5.93
C LEU A 91 -10.05 -0.79 -5.72
N GLN A 92 -10.34 0.50 -5.93
CA GLN A 92 -9.43 1.60 -5.61
C GLN A 92 -9.11 1.62 -4.11
N ILE A 93 -10.12 1.52 -3.25
CA ILE A 93 -9.93 1.49 -1.78
C ILE A 93 -9.16 0.23 -1.35
N GLY A 94 -9.47 -0.93 -1.93
CA GLY A 94 -8.78 -2.20 -1.63
C GLY A 94 -7.30 -2.16 -2.00
N THR A 95 -6.98 -1.72 -3.21
CA THR A 95 -5.58 -1.56 -3.67
C THR A 95 -4.84 -0.48 -2.87
N LEU A 96 -5.49 0.63 -2.50
CA LEU A 96 -4.91 1.63 -1.62
C LEU A 96 -4.61 1.07 -0.22
N THR A 97 -5.49 0.23 0.33
CA THR A 97 -5.27 -0.44 1.62
C THR A 97 -4.03 -1.34 1.55
N ALA A 98 -3.82 -2.06 0.45
CA ALA A 98 -2.62 -2.87 0.24
C ALA A 98 -1.34 -2.01 0.20
N LEU A 99 -1.37 -0.86 -0.50
CA LEU A 99 -0.25 0.09 -0.52
C LEU A 99 0.02 0.72 0.85
N PHE A 100 -1.04 1.05 1.60
CA PHE A 100 -0.93 1.55 2.97
C PHE A 100 -0.27 0.51 3.88
N TYR A 101 -0.70 -0.75 3.81
CA TYR A 101 -0.08 -1.84 4.57
C TYR A 101 1.38 -2.03 4.19
N TYR A 102 1.70 -2.05 2.89
CA TYR A 102 3.08 -2.12 2.41
C TYR A 102 3.95 -0.99 2.98
N SER A 103 3.50 0.26 2.89
CA SER A 103 4.24 1.40 3.45
C SER A 103 4.39 1.35 4.96
N SER A 104 3.42 0.77 5.68
CA SER A 104 3.52 0.53 7.13
C SER A 104 4.64 -0.46 7.44
N CYS A 105 4.72 -1.57 6.69
CA CYS A 105 5.80 -2.53 6.82
C CYS A 105 7.17 -1.93 6.49
N LEU A 106 7.26 -1.00 5.55
CA LEU A 106 8.51 -0.30 5.25
C LEU A 106 8.94 0.63 6.40
N VAL A 107 8.03 1.43 6.95
CA VAL A 107 8.33 2.38 8.03
C VAL A 107 8.69 1.67 9.34
N PHE A 108 7.95 0.62 9.70
CA PHE A 108 8.10 -0.05 11.00
C PHE A 108 8.90 -1.35 10.96
N GLY A 109 9.07 -1.94 9.78
CA GLY A 109 9.60 -3.29 9.62
C GLY A 109 10.95 -3.36 8.92
N VAL A 110 11.36 -2.38 8.12
CA VAL A 110 12.65 -2.41 7.40
C VAL A 110 13.75 -1.74 8.23
N THR A 111 14.99 -2.21 8.08
CA THR A 111 16.15 -1.58 8.72
C THR A 111 16.33 -0.18 8.14
N PHE A 112 16.60 0.82 8.99
CA PHE A 112 16.75 2.21 8.57
C PHE A 112 17.73 2.34 7.39
N ASN A 113 17.29 3.05 6.36
CA ASN A 113 18.04 3.26 5.12
C ASN A 113 17.69 4.63 4.51
N SER A 114 18.38 5.01 3.44
CA SER A 114 18.24 6.34 2.81
C SER A 114 16.85 6.64 2.23
N LEU A 115 16.00 5.62 1.99
CA LEU A 115 14.63 5.79 1.53
C LEU A 115 13.63 6.00 2.66
N PHE A 116 14.05 5.98 3.93
CA PHE A 116 13.15 6.16 5.06
C PHE A 116 12.20 7.38 4.94
N PRO A 117 12.66 8.58 4.50
CA PRO A 117 11.75 9.70 4.27
C PRO A 117 10.66 9.42 3.22
N VAL A 118 11.00 8.70 2.15
CA VAL A 118 10.05 8.29 1.09
C VAL A 118 9.01 7.35 1.67
N TYR A 119 9.41 6.39 2.51
CA TYR A 119 8.50 5.45 3.16
C TYR A 119 7.50 6.17 4.07
N VAL A 120 7.97 7.13 4.87
CA VAL A 120 7.13 7.94 5.75
C VAL A 120 6.15 8.79 4.94
N MET A 121 6.62 9.45 3.87
CA MET A 121 5.74 10.23 2.98
C MET A 121 4.67 9.36 2.32
N LEU A 122 5.04 8.16 1.87
CA LEU A 122 4.11 7.20 1.27
C LEU A 122 3.08 6.72 2.29
N PHE A 123 3.52 6.38 3.51
CA PHE A 123 2.66 5.98 4.61
C PHE A 123 1.66 7.07 4.98
N SER A 124 2.12 8.30 5.20
CA SER A 124 1.22 9.42 5.54
C SER A 124 0.25 9.72 4.40
N SER A 125 0.73 9.78 3.15
CA SER A 125 -0.12 10.11 2.00
C SER A 125 -1.18 9.04 1.77
N SER A 126 -0.81 7.76 1.87
CA SER A 126 -1.75 6.65 1.72
C SER A 126 -2.77 6.59 2.86
N LEU A 127 -2.37 6.87 4.10
CA LEU A 127 -3.27 6.97 5.25
C LEU A 127 -4.33 8.06 5.07
N PHE A 128 -3.90 9.30 4.78
CA PHE A 128 -4.82 10.43 4.59
C PHE A 128 -5.76 10.21 3.41
N LEU A 129 -5.25 9.63 2.32
CA LEU A 129 -6.07 9.29 1.17
C LEU A 129 -7.09 8.19 1.51
N LEU A 130 -6.68 7.16 2.26
CA LEU A 130 -7.55 6.05 2.65
C LEU A 130 -8.70 6.54 3.52
N ILE A 131 -8.41 7.35 4.55
CA ILE A 131 -9.44 7.96 5.41
C ILE A 131 -10.41 8.81 4.57
N SER A 132 -9.88 9.61 3.64
CA SER A 132 -10.68 10.48 2.79
C SER A 132 -11.61 9.70 1.84
N LEU A 133 -11.13 8.62 1.23
CA LEU A 133 -11.92 7.78 0.32
C LEU A 133 -12.95 6.93 1.06
N LEU A 134 -12.59 6.37 2.23
CA LEU A 134 -13.53 5.63 3.07
C LEU A 134 -14.66 6.53 3.58
N SER A 135 -14.33 7.75 4.04
CA SER A 135 -15.32 8.72 4.50
C SER A 135 -16.31 9.10 3.38
N GLU A 136 -15.82 9.31 2.16
CA GLU A 136 -16.66 9.56 0.99
C GLU A 136 -17.60 8.39 0.71
N TRP A 137 -17.06 7.17 0.70
CA TRP A 137 -17.83 5.96 0.40
C TRP A 137 -18.92 5.69 1.45
N ILE A 138 -18.62 5.85 2.75
CA ILE A 138 -19.58 5.70 3.85
C ILE A 138 -20.70 6.75 3.76
N LYS A 139 -20.36 7.99 3.40
CA LYS A 139 -21.36 9.05 3.24
C LYS A 139 -22.30 8.76 2.07
N GLU A 140 -21.77 8.26 0.96
CA GLU A 140 -22.57 7.91 -0.21
C GLU A 140 -23.47 6.68 0.05
N SER A 141 -22.95 5.65 0.71
CA SER A 141 -23.74 4.46 1.06
C SER A 141 -24.87 4.77 2.06
N SER A 142 -24.60 5.61 3.06
CA SER A 142 -25.62 6.05 4.02
C SER A 142 -26.70 6.95 3.39
N ILE A 143 -26.35 7.75 2.38
CA ILE A 143 -27.33 8.51 1.59
C ILE A 143 -28.15 7.56 0.72
N SER A 144 -27.51 6.57 0.10
CA SER A 144 -28.20 5.55 -0.70
C SER A 144 -29.22 4.78 0.14
N GLU A 145 -28.88 4.33 1.35
CA GLU A 145 -29.83 3.66 2.24
C GLU A 145 -30.99 4.56 2.68
N LYS A 146 -30.72 5.82 3.04
CA LYS A 146 -31.77 6.78 3.39
C LYS A 146 -32.70 7.08 2.21
N ALA A 147 -32.16 7.15 0.99
CA ALA A 147 -32.93 7.32 -0.23
C ALA A 147 -33.72 6.04 -0.61
N TYR A 148 -33.20 4.86 -0.26
CA TYR A 148 -33.86 3.56 -0.43
C TYR A 148 -34.83 3.19 0.71
N GLY A 149 -35.08 4.10 1.65
CA GLY A 149 -36.14 4.00 2.67
C GLY A 149 -37.58 3.98 2.11
N ARG A 150 -37.80 3.45 0.90
CA ARG A 150 -39.12 3.07 0.41
C ARG A 150 -39.44 1.65 0.85
N ASN A 151 -40.31 1.56 1.86
CA ASN A 151 -41.16 0.43 2.25
C ASN A 151 -40.89 -0.92 1.57
N PHE A 152 -40.11 -1.79 2.22
CA PHE A 152 -40.17 -3.23 1.98
C PHE A 152 -41.41 -3.83 2.64
N ARG A 153 -42.60 -3.49 2.12
CA ARG A 153 -43.88 -4.04 2.60
C ARG A 153 -44.22 -5.44 2.05
N GLY A 154 -43.27 -6.18 1.46
CA GLY A 154 -43.57 -7.38 0.66
C GLY A 154 -42.86 -8.68 1.02
N THR A 155 -41.83 -8.71 1.87
CA THR A 155 -40.99 -9.92 2.04
C THR A 155 -41.31 -10.79 3.26
N ALA A 156 -42.38 -10.49 4.00
CA ALA A 156 -42.80 -11.29 5.16
C ALA A 156 -43.47 -12.64 4.79
N LEU A 157 -43.66 -12.94 3.49
CA LEU A 157 -44.42 -14.13 3.06
C LEU A 157 -43.58 -15.41 2.90
N PHE A 158 -42.28 -15.38 3.24
CA PHE A 158 -41.39 -16.55 3.10
C PHE A 158 -40.99 -17.21 4.44
N ILE A 159 -41.63 -16.84 5.56
CA ILE A 159 -41.38 -17.48 6.88
C ILE A 159 -42.70 -17.90 7.54
N ILE A 160 -43.56 -18.59 6.77
CA ILE A 160 -44.60 -19.47 7.33
C ILE A 160 -44.50 -20.80 6.59
#